data_AF-A0AAX2UK59-F1
#
_entry.id   AF-A0AAX2UK59-F1
#
_cell.length_a   1.000
_cell.length_b   1.000
_cell.length_c   1.000
_cell.angle_alpha   90.00
_cell.angle_beta   90.00
_cell.angle_gamma   90.00
#
_symmetry.space_group_name_H-M   'P 1'
#
loop_
_entity.id
_entity.type
_entity.pdbx_description
1 polymer ?
#
loop_
_entity_poly.entity_id
_entity_poly.type
_entity_poly.pdbx_seq_one_letter_code
_entity_poly.pdbx_strand_id
1 'polypeptide(L)'
;MTQIIKDLKQAAKNNEIVLIRISVSKSRMLKKFRVYYYHNNQYRPIPLEIAKELGNGVDKNGDIKIKGCGFSANDELWSNIARILEIDKLSYRFRSYVGFEEFMEYDPHMQKLIQLKNKEEL
;
A
#
# COMPACT_ATOMS: atom_id res chain seq x y z
N MET A 1 19.40 10.05 -0.43
CA MET A 1 17.96 9.70 -0.32
C MET A 1 17.25 10.20 -1.57
N THR A 2 16.72 9.29 -2.40
CA THR A 2 16.06 9.63 -3.68
C THR A 2 14.77 10.41 -3.44
N GLN A 3 14.32 11.22 -4.41
CA GLN A 3 13.09 12.01 -4.29
C GLN A 3 11.87 11.14 -3.95
N ILE A 4 11.78 9.98 -4.59
CA ILE A 4 10.78 8.93 -4.33
C ILE A 4 10.69 8.55 -2.84
N ILE A 5 11.83 8.35 -2.18
CA ILE A 5 11.85 7.96 -0.75
C ILE A 5 11.35 9.13 0.12
N LYS A 6 11.66 10.37 -0.26
CA LYS A 6 11.10 11.55 0.43
C LYS A 6 9.59 11.62 0.28
N ASP A 7 9.07 11.39 -0.94
CA ASP A 7 7.63 11.42 -1.21
C ASP A 7 6.90 10.29 -0.45
N LEU A 8 7.46 9.09 -0.44
CA LEU A 8 6.94 7.96 0.34
C LEU A 8 6.97 8.24 1.85
N LYS A 9 8.06 8.82 2.35
CA LYS A 9 8.18 9.19 3.77
C LYS A 9 7.15 10.27 4.14
N GLN A 10 6.87 11.22 3.25
CA GLN A 10 5.83 12.22 3.46
C GLN A 10 4.43 11.59 3.44
N ALA A 11 4.13 10.72 2.48
CA ALA A 11 2.86 10.00 2.43
C ALA A 11 2.66 9.12 3.68
N ALA A 12 3.71 8.45 4.17
CA ALA A 12 3.67 7.69 5.40
C ALA A 12 3.32 8.58 6.61
N LYS A 13 3.93 9.76 6.71
CA LYS A 13 3.64 10.74 7.78
C LYS A 13 2.18 11.20 7.80
N ASN A 14 1.56 11.26 6.63
CA ASN A 14 0.16 11.68 6.48
C ASN A 14 -0.84 10.51 6.62
N ASN A 15 -0.36 9.28 6.89
CA ASN A 15 -1.17 8.06 6.81
C ASN A 15 -1.82 7.86 5.42
N GLU A 16 -1.08 8.15 4.36
CA GLU A 16 -1.54 8.10 2.96
C GLU A 16 -0.86 7.00 2.14
N ILE A 17 -0.27 6.02 2.82
CA ILE A 17 0.11 4.76 2.20
C ILE A 17 -0.98 3.73 2.46
N VAL A 18 -1.32 3.00 1.41
CA VAL A 18 -2.41 2.03 1.38
C VAL A 18 -1.86 0.65 1.03
N LEU A 19 -2.28 -0.35 1.80
CA LEU A 19 -2.00 -1.76 1.56
C LEU A 19 -3.26 -2.43 1.02
N ILE A 20 -3.23 -2.91 -0.22
CA ILE A 20 -4.35 -3.63 -0.82
C ILE A 20 -4.01 -5.11 -0.89
N ARG A 21 -4.76 -5.96 -0.20
CA ARG A 21 -4.60 -7.41 -0.29
C ARG A 21 -5.20 -7.91 -1.60
N ILE A 22 -4.35 -8.38 -2.50
CA ILE A 22 -4.73 -8.86 -3.84
C ILE A 22 -5.19 -10.32 -3.80
N SER A 23 -4.48 -11.17 -3.06
CA SER A 23 -4.84 -12.59 -2.95
C SER A 23 -4.25 -13.24 -1.71
N VAL A 24 -4.81 -14.38 -1.36
CA VAL A 24 -4.35 -15.27 -0.29
C VAL A 24 -4.28 -16.68 -0.86
N SER A 25 -3.19 -17.39 -0.63
CA SER A 25 -3.05 -18.78 -1.06
C SER A 25 -4.07 -19.68 -0.36
N LYS A 26 -4.36 -20.86 -0.94
CA LYS A 26 -5.23 -21.87 -0.31
C LYS A 26 -4.78 -22.23 1.11
N SER A 27 -3.46 -22.36 1.31
CA SER A 27 -2.86 -22.61 2.63
C SER A 27 -2.92 -21.43 3.60
N ARG A 28 -3.35 -20.25 3.14
CA ARG A 28 -3.34 -18.96 3.86
C ARG A 28 -1.97 -18.47 4.30
N MET A 29 -0.91 -19.21 3.99
CA MET A 29 0.48 -18.92 4.34
C MET A 29 1.11 -17.87 3.45
N LEU A 30 0.61 -17.66 2.23
CA LEU A 30 1.17 -16.70 1.29
C LEU A 30 0.10 -15.68 0.93
N LYS A 31 0.41 -14.41 1.10
CA LYS A 31 -0.46 -13.30 0.72
C LYS A 31 0.24 -12.41 -0.27
N LYS A 32 -0.54 -11.85 -1.18
CA LYS A 32 -0.08 -10.83 -2.12
C LYS A 32 -0.68 -9.50 -1.76
N PHE A 33 0.17 -8.48 -1.72
CA PHE A 33 -0.23 -7.11 -1.48
C PHE A 33 0.24 -6.21 -2.61
N ARG A 34 -0.58 -5.23 -2.93
CA ARG A 34 -0.15 -4.07 -3.69
C ARG A 34 -0.13 -2.86 -2.78
N VAL A 35 0.94 -2.09 -2.85
CA VAL A 35 1.15 -0.93 -1.99
C VAL A 35 1.11 0.32 -2.83
N TYR A 36 0.31 1.28 -2.38
CA TYR A 36 0.16 2.57 -3.00
C TYR A 36 0.52 3.68 -2.01
N TYR A 37 0.93 4.82 -2.53
CA TYR A 37 1.11 6.04 -1.75
C TYR A 37 0.42 7.19 -2.47
N TYR A 38 -0.21 8.08 -1.70
CA TYR A 38 -0.83 9.27 -2.26
C TYR A 38 0.22 10.35 -2.51
N HIS A 39 0.26 10.86 -3.74
CA HIS A 39 1.15 11.94 -4.11
C HIS A 39 0.62 12.66 -5.35
N ASN A 40 0.60 14.00 -5.34
CA ASN A 40 0.08 14.84 -6.43
C ASN A 40 -1.33 14.41 -6.87
N ASN A 41 -2.25 14.37 -5.90
CA ASN A 41 -3.68 14.08 -6.07
C ASN A 41 -4.02 12.71 -6.68
N GLN A 42 -3.13 11.74 -6.57
CA GLN A 42 -3.35 10.39 -7.08
C GLN A 42 -2.59 9.36 -6.24
N TYR A 43 -3.13 8.14 -6.19
CA TYR A 43 -2.41 7.00 -5.67
C TYR A 43 -1.46 6.44 -6.73
N ARG A 44 -0.18 6.33 -6.37
CA ARG A 44 0.86 5.76 -7.21
C ARG A 44 1.34 4.44 -6.62
N PRO A 45 1.61 3.42 -7.43
CA PRO A 45 2.22 2.20 -6.93
C PRO A 45 3.62 2.53 -6.41
N ILE A 46 4.05 1.84 -5.36
CA ILE A 46 5.44 1.94 -4.93
C ILE A 46 6.37 1.47 -6.06
N PRO A 47 7.56 2.07 -6.22
CA PRO A 47 8.52 1.62 -7.21
C PRO A 47 8.96 0.17 -6.99
N LEU A 48 9.19 -0.54 -8.10
CA LEU A 48 9.52 -1.97 -8.10
C LEU A 48 10.76 -2.30 -7.27
N GLU A 49 11.77 -1.43 -7.29
CA GLU A 49 12.99 -1.57 -6.49
C GLU A 49 12.69 -1.64 -5.00
N ILE A 50 11.82 -0.75 -4.51
CA ILE A 50 11.37 -0.74 -3.12
C ILE A 50 10.48 -1.95 -2.85
N ALA A 51 9.55 -2.27 -3.75
CA ALA A 51 8.65 -3.42 -3.60
C ALA A 51 9.42 -4.75 -3.39
N LYS A 52 10.55 -4.92 -4.07
CA LYS A 52 11.43 -6.10 -3.94
C LYS A 52 12.03 -6.25 -2.54
N GLU A 53 12.25 -5.15 -1.83
CA GLU A 53 12.81 -5.15 -0.47
C GLU A 53 11.76 -5.35 0.63
N LEU A 54 10.47 -5.28 0.29
CA LEU A 54 9.38 -5.27 1.25
C LEU A 54 8.83 -6.64 1.62
N GLY A 55 9.21 -7.71 0.92
CA GLY A 55 8.67 -9.03 1.17
C GLY A 55 9.54 -10.17 0.65
N ASN A 56 8.97 -11.37 0.53
CA ASN A 56 9.64 -12.57 0.06
C ASN A 56 9.74 -12.67 -1.47
N GLY A 57 9.48 -11.56 -2.16
CA GLY A 57 9.52 -11.45 -3.62
C GLY A 57 8.34 -10.66 -4.18
N VAL A 58 8.44 -10.34 -5.46
CA VAL A 58 7.44 -9.58 -6.21
C VAL A 58 7.08 -10.37 -7.47
N ASP A 59 5.81 -10.33 -7.89
CA ASP A 59 5.42 -10.93 -9.16
C ASP A 59 5.46 -9.93 -10.34
N LYS A 60 5.11 -10.41 -11.53
CA LYS A 60 5.13 -9.61 -12.77
C LYS A 60 4.27 -8.35 -12.72
N ASN A 61 3.30 -8.27 -11.80
CA ASN A 61 2.41 -7.13 -11.66
C ASN A 61 2.91 -6.12 -10.60
N GLY A 62 4.07 -6.37 -9.98
CA GLY A 62 4.54 -5.57 -8.85
C GLY A 62 3.92 -5.97 -7.51
N ASP A 63 3.18 -7.09 -7.44
CA ASP A 63 2.54 -7.53 -6.19
C ASP A 63 3.54 -8.20 -5.25
N ILE A 64 3.61 -7.69 -4.03
CA ILE A 64 4.53 -8.12 -2.98
C ILE A 64 4.00 -9.38 -2.32
N LYS A 65 4.83 -10.42 -2.26
CA LYS A 65 4.53 -11.68 -1.59
C LYS A 65 5.03 -11.63 -0.16
N ILE A 66 4.15 -11.90 0.79
CA ILE A 66 4.48 -12.03 2.21
C ILE A 66 4.03 -13.40 2.71
N LYS A 67 4.93 -14.10 3.40
CA LYS A 67 4.65 -15.35 4.08
C LYS A 67 4.18 -15.05 5.50
N GLY A 68 2.96 -15.45 5.85
CA GLY A 68 2.44 -15.25 7.20
C GLY A 68 0.97 -15.62 7.36
N CYS A 69 0.58 -15.96 8.58
CA CYS A 69 -0.79 -16.31 8.96
C CYS A 69 -1.54 -15.08 9.50
N GLY A 70 -2.78 -14.88 9.08
CA GLY A 70 -3.63 -13.84 9.68
C GLY A 70 -3.04 -12.43 9.59
N PHE A 71 -3.15 -11.62 10.64
CA PHE A 71 -2.67 -10.24 10.64
C PHE A 71 -1.14 -10.11 10.53
N SER A 72 -0.38 -11.18 10.79
CA SER A 72 1.08 -11.15 10.81
C SER A 72 1.70 -10.68 9.50
N ALA A 73 1.08 -11.00 8.36
CA ALA A 73 1.58 -10.61 7.05
C ALA A 73 1.41 -9.10 6.77
N ASN A 74 0.35 -8.48 7.29
CA ASN A 74 0.18 -7.03 7.20
C ASN A 74 1.22 -6.33 8.08
N ASP A 75 1.40 -6.83 9.30
CA ASP A 75 2.36 -6.26 10.26
C ASP A 75 3.81 -6.41 9.81
N GLU A 76 4.16 -7.51 9.14
CA GLU A 76 5.48 -7.73 8.55
C GLU A 76 5.74 -6.75 7.41
N LEU A 77 4.80 -6.66 6.46
CA LEU A 77 4.88 -5.69 5.37
C LEU A 77 5.00 -4.26 5.90
N TRP A 78 4.24 -3.94 6.96
CA TRP A 78 4.34 -2.65 7.63
C TRP A 78 5.73 -2.43 8.23
N SER A 79 6.25 -3.41 8.97
CA SER A 79 7.60 -3.32 9.57
C SER A 79 8.67 -3.07 8.52
N ASN A 80 8.55 -3.70 7.34
CA ASN A 80 9.49 -3.50 6.25
C ASN A 80 9.41 -2.10 5.65
N ILE A 81 8.20 -1.55 5.46
CA ILE A 81 8.02 -0.17 5.00
C ILE A 81 8.62 0.80 6.03
N ALA A 82 8.29 0.62 7.31
CA ALA A 82 8.79 1.47 8.39
C ALA A 82 10.32 1.49 8.45
N ARG A 83 10.94 0.32 8.29
CA ARG A 83 12.40 0.16 8.22
C ARG A 83 13.01 0.92 7.05
N ILE A 84 12.49 0.73 5.83
CA ILE A 84 13.01 1.40 4.62
C ILE A 84 12.88 2.92 4.73
N LEU A 85 11.78 3.40 5.31
CA LEU A 85 11.52 4.84 5.44
C LEU A 85 12.17 5.46 6.68
N GLU A 86 12.81 4.67 7.54
CA GLU A 86 13.36 5.12 8.82
C GLU A 86 12.33 5.91 9.64
N ILE A 87 11.17 5.30 9.87
CA ILE A 87 10.05 5.86 10.63
C ILE A 87 9.67 4.94 11.79
N ASP A 88 9.27 5.52 12.91
CA ASP A 88 8.85 4.77 14.08
C ASP A 88 7.49 4.08 13.81
N LYS A 89 7.49 2.75 13.96
CA LYS A 89 6.35 1.87 13.76
C LYS A 89 5.15 2.23 14.65
N LEU A 90 5.39 2.83 15.83
CA LEU A 90 4.35 3.17 16.80
C LEU A 90 3.52 4.41 16.41
N SER A 91 4.01 5.22 15.48
CA SER A 91 3.44 6.56 15.21
C SER A 91 2.52 6.63 13.99
N TYR A 92 2.52 5.63 13.10
CA TYR A 92 1.77 5.67 11.85
C TYR A 92 0.88 4.44 11.66
N ARG A 93 -0.38 4.67 11.25
CA ARG A 93 -1.35 3.62 10.93
C ARG A 93 -1.63 3.66 9.43
N PHE A 94 -1.39 2.53 8.75
CA PHE A 94 -1.65 2.39 7.32
C PHE A 94 -3.06 1.88 7.12
N ARG A 95 -3.73 2.40 6.09
CA ARG A 95 -5.02 1.85 5.68
C ARG A 95 -4.76 0.54 4.94
N SER A 96 -5.47 -0.50 5.34
CA SER A 96 -5.41 -1.82 4.72
C SER A 96 -6.79 -2.20 4.22
N TYR A 97 -6.87 -2.68 2.98
CA TYR A 97 -8.12 -3.07 2.34
C TYR A 97 -8.06 -4.52 1.83
N VAL A 98 -9.20 -5.20 1.86
CA VAL A 98 -9.45 -6.53 1.31
C VAL A 98 -9.89 -6.42 -0.15
N GLY A 99 -8.95 -6.02 -1.00
CA GLY A 99 -9.19 -5.92 -2.45
C GLY A 99 -9.30 -4.48 -2.94
N PHE A 100 -9.34 -4.34 -4.26
CA PHE A 100 -9.30 -3.02 -4.90
C PHE A 100 -10.65 -2.32 -4.81
N GLU A 101 -11.74 -3.09 -4.84
CA GLU A 101 -13.11 -2.61 -4.74
C GLU A 101 -13.35 -1.90 -3.40
N GLU A 102 -12.93 -2.52 -2.29
CA GLU A 102 -13.03 -1.91 -0.95
C GLU A 102 -12.19 -0.62 -0.86
N PHE A 103 -11.00 -0.61 -1.47
CA PHE A 103 -10.19 0.59 -1.55
C PHE A 103 -10.90 1.72 -2.32
N MET A 104 -11.52 1.42 -3.46
CA MET A 104 -12.29 2.41 -4.24
C MET A 104 -13.49 2.93 -3.45
N GLU A 105 -14.19 2.06 -2.72
CA GLU A 105 -15.41 2.38 -1.98
C GLU A 105 -15.15 3.20 -0.71
N TYR A 106 -14.10 2.89 0.05
CA TYR A 106 -13.94 3.45 1.39
C TYR A 106 -12.77 4.43 1.55
N ASP A 107 -11.83 4.50 0.61
CA ASP A 107 -10.73 5.46 0.73
C ASP A 107 -11.20 6.90 0.42
N PRO A 108 -11.01 7.87 1.34
CA PRO A 108 -11.52 9.24 1.15
C PRO A 108 -10.99 9.93 -0.11
N HIS A 109 -9.72 9.70 -0.46
CA HIS A 109 -9.14 10.29 -1.66
C HIS A 109 -9.75 9.67 -2.92
N MET A 110 -10.01 8.36 -2.92
CA MET A 110 -10.69 7.69 -4.04
C MET A 110 -12.15 8.12 -4.18
N GLN A 111 -12.88 8.23 -3.08
CA GLN A 111 -14.26 8.72 -3.07
C GLN A 111 -14.34 10.14 -3.65
N LYS A 112 -13.42 11.02 -3.26
CA LYS A 112 -13.33 12.38 -3.84
C LYS A 112 -13.06 12.34 -5.34
N LEU A 113 -12.15 11.47 -5.81
CA LEU A 113 -11.84 11.32 -7.23
C LEU A 113 -13.04 10.81 -8.04
N ILE A 114 -13.80 9.83 -7.51
CA ILE A 114 -15.03 9.33 -8.14
C ILE A 114 -16.07 10.46 -8.23
N GLN A 115 -16.27 11.20 -7.16
CA GLN A 115 -17.24 12.32 -7.13
C GLN A 115 -16.88 13.43 -8.12
N LEU A 116 -15.59 13.73 -8.30
CA LEU A 116 -15.15 14.72 -9.28
C LEU A 116 -15.43 14.24 -10.71
N LYS A 117 -15.11 12.98 -11.04
CA LYS A 117 -15.42 12.41 -12.36
C LYS A 117 -16.90 12.45 -12.68
N ASN A 118 -17.75 12.03 -11.74
CA ASN A 118 -19.20 12.06 -11.93
C ASN A 118 -19.75 13.48 -12.15
N LYS A 119 -19.07 14.52 -11.65
CA LYS A 119 -19.44 15.92 -11.87
C LYS A 119 -18.95 16.48 -13.20
N GLU A 120 -17.86 15.95 -13.76
CA GLU A 120 -17.35 16.32 -15.09
C GLU A 120 -18.17 15.71 -16.23
N GLU A 121 -18.92 14.63 -15.95
CA GLU A 121 -19.79 13.92 -16.90
C GLU A 121 -21.25 14.43 -16.92
N LEU A 122 -21.60 15.44 -16.10
CA LEU A 122 -22.92 16.09 -16.02
C LEU A 122 -22.89 17.49 -16.65
#